data_AF-A0A069DMA4-F1
#
_entry.id   AF-A0A069DMA4-F1
#
_cell.length_a   1.000
_cell.length_b   1.000
_cell.length_c   1.000
_cell.angle_alpha   90.00
_cell.angle_beta   90.00
_cell.angle_gamma   90.00
#
_symmetry.space_group_name_H-M   'P 1'
#
loop_
_entity.id
_entity.type
_entity.pdbx_description
1 polymer ?
#
loop_
_entity_poly.entity_id
_entity_poly.type
_entity_poly.pdbx_seq_one_letter_code
_entity_poly.pdbx_strand_id
1 'polypeptide(L)'
;SYHNSAYWNGMDYIGIGPGAHGRLTSTSSNHTIRNRHEFQQIADPKRWMSQVKKKGHGISINRSLNHQENFEEMVLMGLRTRDGLSCKRLIEMSGIAPDELMNIESIQELIDADLLQIDSSSMRVTTKGFSVLDSITREVIFAIEPRKT
;
A
#
# COMPACT_ATOMS: atom_id res chain seq x y z
N SER A 1 -2.78 -17.88 -2.90
CA SER A 1 -3.97 -17.47 -3.67
C SER A 1 -3.65 -16.20 -4.44
N TYR A 2 -3.87 -16.19 -5.77
CA TYR A 2 -3.69 -15.01 -6.63
C TYR A 2 -4.50 -13.80 -6.13
N HIS A 3 -5.66 -14.05 -5.52
CA HIS A 3 -6.52 -13.03 -4.92
C HIS A 3 -5.85 -12.27 -3.76
N ASN A 4 -5.06 -12.95 -2.92
CA ASN A 4 -4.34 -12.27 -1.85
C ASN A 4 -3.14 -11.51 -2.39
N SER A 5 -2.46 -12.06 -3.40
CA SER A 5 -1.31 -11.41 -4.03
C SER A 5 -1.65 -10.03 -4.60
N ALA A 6 -2.83 -9.87 -5.21
CA ALA A 6 -3.28 -8.59 -5.72
C ALA A 6 -3.42 -7.52 -4.64
N TYR A 7 -4.00 -7.88 -3.49
CA TYR A 7 -4.12 -6.99 -2.35
C TYR A 7 -2.75 -6.53 -1.84
N TRP A 8 -1.82 -7.47 -1.61
CA TRP A 8 -0.49 -7.17 -1.08
C TRP A 8 0.37 -6.34 -2.04
N ASN A 9 0.18 -6.52 -3.34
CA ASN A 9 0.88 -5.75 -4.38
C ASN A 9 0.20 -4.40 -4.69
N GLY A 10 -0.80 -4.00 -3.89
CA GLY A 10 -1.52 -2.73 -4.08
C GLY A 10 -2.17 -2.63 -5.46
N MET A 11 -2.64 -3.76 -6.01
CA MET A 11 -3.42 -3.79 -7.25
C MET A 11 -4.87 -3.41 -6.97
N ASP A 12 -5.62 -3.14 -8.04
CA ASP A 12 -7.04 -2.85 -7.95
C ASP A 12 -7.85 -4.12 -7.66
N TYR A 13 -8.84 -4.00 -6.77
CA TYR A 13 -9.75 -5.07 -6.43
C TYR A 13 -11.08 -4.51 -5.92
N ILE A 14 -12.14 -5.28 -6.15
CA ILE A 14 -13.51 -4.92 -5.75
C ILE A 14 -13.96 -5.88 -4.66
N GLY A 15 -14.31 -5.33 -3.50
CA GLY A 15 -14.99 -6.07 -2.43
C GLY A 15 -16.50 -6.04 -2.63
N ILE A 16 -17.10 -7.24 -2.70
CA ILE A 16 -18.54 -7.44 -2.84
C ILE A 16 -19.07 -8.16 -1.60
N GLY A 17 -20.21 -7.68 -1.10
CA GLY A 17 -20.89 -8.24 0.07
C GLY A 17 -20.72 -7.38 1.32
N PRO A 18 -21.46 -7.70 2.39
CA PRO A 18 -21.46 -6.89 3.61
C PRO A 18 -20.05 -6.79 4.22
N GLY A 19 -19.61 -5.58 4.53
CA GLY A 19 -18.31 -5.29 5.15
C GLY A 19 -17.09 -5.47 4.25
N ALA A 20 -17.27 -5.78 2.97
CA ALA A 20 -16.14 -5.93 2.05
C ALA A 20 -15.47 -4.58 1.73
N HIS A 21 -14.15 -4.61 1.53
CA HIS A 21 -13.34 -3.45 1.15
C HIS A 21 -12.91 -3.55 -0.32
N GLY A 22 -12.69 -2.42 -0.96
CA GLY A 22 -12.16 -2.32 -2.32
C GLY A 22 -11.12 -1.22 -2.45
N ARG A 23 -10.29 -1.35 -3.49
CA ARG A 23 -9.33 -0.35 -3.95
C ARG A 23 -9.45 -0.26 -5.47
N LEU A 24 -9.70 0.94 -5.99
CA LEU A 24 -9.71 1.18 -7.44
C LEU A 24 -8.88 2.40 -7.77
N THR A 25 -7.99 2.27 -8.74
CA THR A 25 -7.17 3.35 -9.24
C THR A 25 -7.89 3.96 -10.43
N SER A 26 -8.31 5.22 -10.29
CA SER A 26 -8.80 5.98 -11.44
C SER A 26 -7.60 6.51 -12.22
N THR A 27 -7.52 6.16 -13.51
CA THR A 27 -6.61 6.79 -14.48
C THR A 27 -7.33 7.91 -15.20
N SER A 28 -6.77 9.12 -15.21
CA SER A 28 -7.26 10.19 -16.08
C SER A 28 -7.09 9.83 -17.57
N SER A 29 -7.81 10.54 -18.43
CA SER A 29 -7.80 10.36 -19.89
C SER A 29 -6.40 10.49 -20.54
N ASN A 30 -5.47 11.21 -19.91
CA ASN A 30 -4.07 11.32 -20.32
C ASN A 30 -3.14 10.28 -19.63
N HIS A 31 -3.70 9.26 -18.98
CA HIS A 31 -2.99 8.19 -18.25
C HIS A 31 -2.08 8.67 -17.10
N THR A 32 -2.22 9.93 -16.65
CA THR A 32 -1.25 10.58 -15.76
C THR A 32 -1.74 10.86 -14.34
N ILE A 33 -3.04 10.71 -14.03
CA ILE A 33 -3.56 10.84 -12.67
C ILE A 33 -3.92 9.45 -12.15
N ARG A 34 -3.26 8.98 -11.07
CA ARG A 34 -3.57 7.74 -10.35
C ARG A 34 -4.21 8.08 -9.00
N ASN A 35 -5.45 8.56 -9.00
CA ASN A 35 -6.18 8.71 -7.74
C ASN A 35 -6.69 7.34 -7.34
N ARG A 36 -6.11 6.77 -6.27
CA ARG A 36 -6.57 5.51 -5.68
C ARG A 36 -7.76 5.80 -4.77
N HIS A 37 -8.87 5.12 -5.00
CA HIS A 37 -10.08 5.23 -4.22
C HIS A 37 -10.22 4.04 -3.29
N GLU A 38 -10.69 4.30 -2.07
CA GLU A 38 -11.18 3.28 -1.18
C GLU A 38 -12.69 3.18 -1.19
N PHE A 39 -13.17 1.94 -1.18
CA PHE A 39 -14.59 1.62 -1.03
C PHE A 39 -14.77 0.68 0.14
N GLN A 40 -15.82 0.91 0.92
CA GLN A 40 -16.25 -0.03 1.95
C GLN A 40 -17.74 -0.28 1.78
N GLN A 41 -18.13 -1.54 1.89
CA GLN A 41 -19.52 -1.96 1.89
C GLN A 41 -20.08 -1.86 3.31
N ILE A 42 -21.37 -1.56 3.43
CA ILE A 42 -22.10 -1.59 4.70
C ILE A 42 -21.87 -2.95 5.39
N ALA A 43 -21.38 -2.92 6.63
CA ALA A 43 -21.05 -4.14 7.38
C ALA A 43 -22.28 -4.97 7.75
N ASP A 44 -23.39 -4.32 8.11
CA ASP A 44 -24.63 -5.01 8.48
C ASP A 44 -25.28 -5.67 7.25
N PRO A 45 -25.44 -7.01 7.21
CA PRO A 45 -25.96 -7.69 6.03
C PRO A 45 -27.36 -7.27 5.62
N LYS A 46 -28.26 -7.03 6.59
CA LYS A 46 -29.66 -6.65 6.31
C LYS A 46 -29.74 -5.27 5.67
N ARG A 47 -29.00 -4.30 6.21
CA ARG A 47 -28.88 -2.94 5.66
C ARG A 47 -28.19 -2.96 4.31
N TRP A 48 -27.11 -3.73 4.15
CA TRP A 48 -26.42 -3.89 2.87
C TRP A 48 -27.39 -4.39 1.79
N MET A 49 -28.10 -5.50 2.03
CA MET A 49 -29.09 -6.06 1.09
C MET A 49 -30.22 -5.07 0.77
N SER A 50 -30.73 -4.37 1.78
CA SER A 50 -31.78 -3.36 1.60
C SER A 50 -31.31 -2.20 0.71
N GLN A 51 -30.08 -1.72 0.92
CA GLN A 51 -29.50 -0.63 0.13
C GLN A 51 -29.18 -1.08 -1.30
N VAL A 52 -28.65 -2.29 -1.48
CA VAL A 52 -28.43 -2.86 -2.83
C VAL A 52 -29.75 -2.92 -3.60
N LYS A 53 -30.84 -3.39 -2.99
CA LYS A 53 -32.17 -3.43 -3.65
C LYS A 53 -32.71 -2.03 -3.99
N LYS A 54 -32.44 -1.02 -3.16
CA LYS A 54 -32.97 0.34 -3.34
C LYS A 54 -32.13 1.23 -4.26
N LYS A 55 -30.80 1.08 -4.23
CA LYS A 55 -29.85 2.00 -4.88
C LYS A 55 -28.92 1.31 -5.88
N GLY A 56 -28.95 -0.02 -5.98
CA GLY A 56 -28.05 -0.80 -6.82
C GLY A 56 -26.68 -1.11 -6.19
N HIS A 57 -26.36 -0.57 -5.02
CA HIS A 57 -25.09 -0.82 -4.31
C HIS A 57 -25.24 -0.72 -2.78
N GLY A 58 -24.29 -1.32 -2.06
CA GLY A 58 -24.21 -1.29 -0.59
C GLY A 58 -23.05 -0.48 -0.03
N ILE A 59 -22.47 0.43 -0.82
CA ILE A 59 -21.30 1.25 -0.45
C ILE A 59 -21.64 2.20 0.71
N SER A 60 -20.83 2.18 1.77
CA SER A 60 -20.88 3.12 2.91
C SER A 60 -19.77 4.17 2.87
N ILE A 61 -18.58 3.82 2.37
CA ILE A 61 -17.45 4.74 2.18
C ILE A 61 -17.01 4.69 0.73
N ASN A 62 -16.81 5.86 0.15
CA ASN A 62 -16.17 6.06 -1.15
C ASN A 62 -15.39 7.38 -1.06
N ARG A 63 -14.06 7.30 -1.02
CA ARG A 63 -13.19 8.47 -1.00
C ARG A 63 -11.89 8.21 -1.74
N SER A 64 -11.29 9.28 -2.26
CA SER A 64 -9.92 9.24 -2.77
C SER A 64 -8.95 9.18 -1.59
N LEU A 65 -7.93 8.34 -1.71
CA LEU A 65 -6.75 8.37 -0.86
C LEU A 65 -5.84 9.50 -1.32
N ASN A 66 -5.30 10.24 -0.36
CA ASN A 66 -4.24 11.18 -0.69
C ASN A 66 -2.91 10.44 -0.98
N HIS A 67 -1.92 11.16 -1.47
CA HIS A 67 -0.63 10.60 -1.85
C HIS A 67 0.07 9.89 -0.69
N GLN A 68 0.04 10.48 0.50
CA GLN A 68 0.62 9.93 1.73
C GLN A 68 -0.05 8.62 2.13
N GLU A 69 -1.38 8.59 2.18
CA GLU A 69 -2.15 7.37 2.53
C GLU A 69 -1.85 6.22 1.56
N ASN A 70 -1.70 6.52 0.27
CA ASN A 70 -1.38 5.52 -0.73
C ASN A 70 0.06 5.00 -0.56
N PHE A 71 1.01 5.89 -0.27
CA PHE A 71 2.40 5.55 0.00
C PHE A 71 2.54 4.65 1.23
N GLU A 72 1.90 5.03 2.35
CA GLU A 72 1.87 4.24 3.58
C GLU A 72 1.30 2.85 3.34
N GLU A 73 0.15 2.75 2.64
CA GLU A 73 -0.46 1.45 2.33
C GLU A 73 0.46 0.60 1.46
N MET A 74 1.15 1.20 0.48
CA MET A 74 2.11 0.50 -0.38
C MET A 74 3.29 -0.06 0.42
N VAL A 75 3.92 0.72 1.29
CA VAL A 75 5.05 0.25 2.12
C VAL A 75 4.59 -0.84 3.07
N LEU A 76 3.46 -0.61 3.74
CA LEU A 76 2.93 -1.50 4.76
C LEU A 76 2.51 -2.86 4.19
N MET A 77 1.95 -2.88 2.98
CA MET A 77 1.59 -4.13 2.29
C MET A 77 2.79 -4.77 1.58
N GLY A 78 3.62 -3.98 0.90
CA GLY A 78 4.75 -4.47 0.11
C GLY A 78 5.77 -5.23 0.94
N LEU A 79 6.19 -4.66 2.08
CA LEU A 79 7.19 -5.27 2.97
C LEU A 79 6.71 -6.58 3.64
N ARG A 80 5.40 -6.85 3.67
CA ARG A 80 4.83 -8.11 4.16
C ARG A 80 4.97 -9.26 3.15
N THR A 81 5.29 -8.95 1.90
CA THR A 81 5.47 -9.98 0.86
C THR A 81 6.90 -10.50 0.85
N ARG A 82 7.08 -11.74 0.36
CA ARG A 82 8.43 -12.30 0.15
C ARG A 82 9.23 -11.53 -0.91
N ASP A 83 8.54 -11.01 -1.91
CA ASP A 83 9.14 -10.23 -3.00
C ASP A 83 9.44 -8.78 -2.56
N GLY A 84 8.88 -8.35 -1.43
CA GLY A 84 8.95 -7.02 -0.86
C GLY A 84 8.37 -5.92 -1.75
N LEU A 85 8.92 -4.72 -1.60
CA LEU A 85 8.47 -3.54 -2.31
C LEU A 85 9.38 -3.25 -3.50
N SER A 86 8.81 -3.16 -4.69
CA SER A 86 9.55 -2.79 -5.91
C SER A 86 10.15 -1.38 -5.80
N CYS A 87 11.46 -1.27 -6.06
CA CYS A 87 12.17 0.01 -6.11
C CYS A 87 11.60 0.95 -7.18
N LYS A 88 11.22 0.41 -8.35
CA LYS A 88 10.54 1.21 -9.38
C LYS A 88 9.26 1.86 -8.85
N ARG A 89 8.43 1.10 -8.13
CA ARG A 89 7.18 1.61 -7.57
C ARG A 89 7.42 2.60 -6.43
N LEU A 90 8.44 2.36 -5.63
CA LEU A 90 8.85 3.27 -4.58
C LEU A 90 9.35 4.59 -5.16
N ILE A 91 10.14 4.60 -6.24
CA ILE A 91 10.53 5.82 -6.96
C ILE A 91 9.30 6.53 -7.53
N GLU A 92 8.40 5.80 -8.19
CA GLU A 92 7.17 6.38 -8.77
C GLU A 92 6.30 7.07 -7.70
N MET A 93 6.33 6.59 -6.45
CA MET A 93 5.51 7.12 -5.37
C MET A 93 6.22 8.09 -4.43
N SER A 94 7.51 7.95 -4.15
CA SER A 94 8.25 8.82 -3.23
C SER A 94 9.14 9.83 -3.93
N GLY A 95 9.52 9.57 -5.18
CA GLY A 95 10.57 10.30 -5.89
C GLY A 95 11.99 9.95 -5.47
N ILE A 96 12.19 9.07 -4.48
CA ILE A 96 13.50 8.76 -3.91
C ILE A 96 14.13 7.55 -4.62
N ALA A 97 15.37 7.71 -5.10
CA ALA A 97 16.13 6.65 -5.73
C ALA A 97 16.65 5.61 -4.71
N PRO A 98 16.89 4.35 -5.09
CA PRO A 98 17.40 3.33 -4.16
C PRO A 98 18.73 3.72 -3.49
N ASP A 99 19.62 4.37 -4.23
CA ASP A 99 20.90 4.85 -3.69
C ASP A 99 20.69 5.95 -2.64
N GLU A 100 19.69 6.81 -2.83
CA GLU A 100 19.31 7.83 -1.84
C GLU A 100 18.70 7.20 -0.58
N LEU A 101 17.91 6.13 -0.72
CA LEU A 101 17.36 5.39 0.42
C LEU A 101 18.46 4.81 1.31
N MET A 102 19.48 4.20 0.69
CA MET A 102 20.59 3.60 1.44
C MET A 102 21.43 4.66 2.17
N ASN A 103 21.38 5.93 1.74
CA ASN A 103 22.05 7.04 2.43
C ASN A 103 21.25 7.59 3.62
N ILE A 104 20.01 7.12 3.87
CA ILE A 104 19.23 7.52 5.04
C ILE A 104 19.73 6.71 6.24
N GLU A 105 20.17 7.41 7.29
CA GLU A 105 20.77 6.82 8.49
C GLU A 105 19.92 5.69 9.08
N SER A 106 18.62 5.91 9.31
CA SER A 106 17.75 4.88 9.89
C SER A 106 17.52 3.68 8.96
N ILE A 107 17.58 3.87 7.63
CA ILE A 107 17.52 2.75 6.68
C ILE A 107 18.83 1.96 6.71
N GLN A 108 19.97 2.64 6.77
CA GLN A 108 21.27 2.00 6.86
C GLN A 108 21.42 1.20 8.16
N GLU A 109 20.93 1.71 9.29
CA GLU A 109 20.90 0.98 10.56
C GLU A 109 20.10 -0.34 10.47
N LEU A 110 18.96 -0.33 9.75
CA LEU A 110 18.16 -1.53 9.52
C LEU A 110 18.88 -2.54 8.61
N ILE A 111 19.65 -2.06 7.63
CA ILE A 111 20.46 -2.89 6.75
C ILE A 111 21.63 -3.52 7.52
N ASP A 112 22.37 -2.71 8.29
CA ASP A 112 23.52 -3.15 9.10
C ASP A 112 23.10 -4.16 10.18
N ALA A 113 21.88 -4.02 10.70
CA ALA A 113 21.29 -4.96 11.65
C ALA A 113 20.77 -6.28 11.01
N ASP A 114 20.92 -6.46 9.69
CA ASP A 114 20.36 -7.57 8.91
C ASP A 114 18.84 -7.69 9.07
N LEU A 115 18.12 -6.56 9.14
CA LEU A 115 16.67 -6.50 9.24
C LEU A 115 16.01 -6.14 7.90
N LEU A 116 16.71 -5.37 7.07
CA LEU A 116 16.27 -4.91 5.76
C LEU A 116 17.34 -5.21 4.70
N GLN A 117 16.91 -5.52 3.48
CA GLN A 117 17.78 -5.66 2.31
C GLN A 117 17.21 -4.83 1.18
N ILE A 118 18.07 -4.07 0.50
CA ILE A 118 17.72 -3.26 -0.66
C ILE A 118 18.64 -3.66 -1.80
N ASP A 119 18.07 -3.92 -2.97
CA ASP A 119 18.81 -4.10 -4.22
C ASP A 119 18.20 -3.24 -5.32
N SER A 120 18.74 -3.32 -6.54
CA SER A 120 18.24 -2.53 -7.69
C SER A 120 16.76 -2.78 -8.05
N SER A 121 16.19 -3.91 -7.63
CA SER A 121 14.84 -4.34 -7.96
C SER A 121 13.82 -4.04 -6.84
N SER A 122 14.19 -4.28 -5.58
CA SER A 122 13.27 -4.22 -4.46
C SER A 122 13.93 -4.04 -3.09
N MET A 123 13.11 -3.52 -2.17
CA MET A 123 13.36 -3.43 -0.73
C MET A 123 12.56 -4.52 -0.02
N ARG A 124 13.25 -5.40 0.71
CA ARG A 124 12.68 -6.59 1.36
C ARG A 124 13.11 -6.69 2.81
N VAL A 125 12.24 -7.20 3.65
CA VAL A 125 12.58 -7.54 5.04
C VAL A 125 13.24 -8.92 5.06
N THR A 126 14.31 -9.07 5.85
CA THR A 126 15.01 -10.35 5.99
C THR A 126 14.21 -11.33 6.84
N THR A 127 14.63 -12.59 6.89
CA THR A 127 14.02 -13.57 7.81
C THR A 127 14.10 -13.10 9.28
N LYS A 128 15.20 -12.44 9.66
CA LYS A 128 15.39 -11.87 11.00
C LYS A 128 14.46 -10.67 11.22
N GLY A 129 14.41 -9.76 10.24
CA GLY A 129 13.57 -8.56 10.29
C GLY A 129 12.07 -8.85 10.38
N PHE A 130 11.61 -9.99 9.85
CA PHE A 130 10.19 -10.32 9.83
C PHE A 130 9.57 -10.41 11.24
N SER A 131 10.38 -10.77 12.25
CA SER A 131 9.94 -10.82 13.66
C SER A 131 9.60 -9.43 14.24
N VAL A 132 10.10 -8.37 13.62
CA VAL A 132 9.90 -6.97 14.02
C VAL A 132 9.36 -6.11 12.86
N LEU A 133 8.64 -6.75 11.94
CA LEU A 133 8.16 -6.15 10.69
C LEU A 133 7.38 -4.85 10.88
N ASP A 134 6.55 -4.75 11.92
CA ASP A 134 5.77 -3.55 12.21
C ASP A 134 6.65 -2.35 12.56
N SER A 135 7.73 -2.58 13.32
CA SER A 135 8.71 -1.55 13.65
C SER A 135 9.48 -1.11 12.42
N ILE A 136 9.94 -2.06 11.59
CA ILE A 136 10.64 -1.76 10.32
C ILE A 136 9.72 -0.95 9.39
N THR A 137 8.48 -1.38 9.21
CA THR A 137 7.51 -0.71 8.34
C THR A 137 7.31 0.74 8.77
N ARG A 138 7.17 0.97 10.07
CA ARG A 138 7.02 2.30 10.63
C ARG A 138 8.24 3.17 10.36
N GLU A 139 9.43 2.64 10.63
CA GLU A 139 10.69 3.37 10.41
C GLU A 139 10.87 3.73 8.94
N VAL A 140 10.61 2.79 8.03
CA VAL A 140 10.66 3.02 6.58
C VAL A 140 9.67 4.10 6.14
N ILE A 141 8.44 4.09 6.66
CA ILE A 141 7.45 5.14 6.36
C ILE A 141 7.95 6.51 6.81
N PHE A 142 8.47 6.63 8.04
CA PHE A 142 8.99 7.90 8.56
C PHE A 142 10.23 8.39 7.81
N ALA A 143 11.13 7.49 7.45
CA ALA A 143 12.36 7.80 6.73
C ALA A 143 12.09 8.35 5.32
N ILE A 144 11.08 7.83 4.65
CA ILE A 144 10.79 8.08 3.23
C ILE A 144 9.62 9.05 3.05
N GLU A 145 8.96 9.46 4.15
CA GLU A 145 7.80 10.34 4.11
C GLU A 145 8.10 11.57 3.24
N PRO A 146 7.38 11.77 2.12
CA PRO A 146 7.63 12.89 1.22
C PRO A 146 7.39 14.19 2.00
N ARG A 147 8.48 14.86 2.39
CA ARG A 147 8.40 16.16 3.06
C ARG A 147 7.65 17.10 2.14
N LYS A 148 6.51 17.62 2.60
CA LYS A 148 5.77 18.68 1.91
C LYS A 148 6.75 19.83 1.61
N THR A 149 7.10 19.99 0.34
CA THR A 149 7.62 21.26 -0.20
C THR A 149 6.49 22.28 -0.23
#